data_AF-A0AB39UGK8-F1
#
_entry.id   AF-A0AB39UGK8-F1
#
_cell.length_a   1.000
_cell.length_b   1.000
_cell.length_c   1.000
_cell.angle_alpha   90.00
_cell.angle_beta   90.00
_cell.angle_gamma   90.00
#
_symmetry.space_group_name_H-M   'P 1'
#
loop_
_entity.id
_entity.type
_entity.pdbx_description
1 polymer ?
#
loop_
_entity_poly.entity_id
_entity_poly.type
_entity_poly.pdbx_seq_one_letter_code
_entity_poly.pdbx_strand_id
1 'polypeptide(L)' 'MVKLATGGKQQSIGDTNYQGKKEKKEPTVTTTLMIPKSIHKALKLQSIETGESMSKIVSRLVGESLEKHSK' A
#
# COMPACT_ATOMS: atom_id res chain seq x y z
N MET A 1 26.86 7.79 -54.90
CA MET A 1 25.43 7.69 -54.52
C MET A 1 25.07 6.21 -54.48
N VAL A 2 24.82 5.64 -53.30
CA VAL A 2 24.39 4.24 -53.13
C VAL A 2 23.20 4.29 -52.16
N LYS A 3 22.02 3.86 -52.61
CA LYS A 3 20.78 3.85 -51.83
C LYS A 3 20.58 2.46 -51.23
N LEU A 4 20.51 2.36 -49.91
CA LEU A 4 20.04 1.16 -49.21
C LEU A 4 18.60 1.39 -48.72
N ALA A 5 17.77 0.37 -48.90
CA ALA A 5 16.32 0.42 -48.79
C ALA A 5 15.82 0.69 -47.36
N THR A 6 14.69 1.39 -47.31
CA THR A 6 13.84 1.74 -46.18
C THR A 6 13.30 0.52 -45.42
N GLY A 7 13.42 0.51 -44.09
CA GLY A 7 12.69 -0.47 -43.27
C GLY A 7 13.14 -0.58 -41.82
N GLY A 8 12.91 0.44 -41.00
CA GLY A 8 13.06 0.33 -39.54
C GLY A 8 12.70 1.63 -38.84
N LYS A 9 11.64 1.62 -38.00
CA LYS A 9 11.18 2.77 -37.20
C LYS A 9 12.34 3.33 -36.38
N GLN A 10 12.67 4.61 -36.54
CA GLN A 10 13.47 5.36 -35.55
C GLN A 10 12.74 5.32 -34.21
N GLN A 11 13.23 4.50 -33.28
CA GLN A 11 12.90 4.66 -31.87
C GLN A 11 13.78 5.79 -31.33
N SER A 12 13.18 6.95 -31.11
CA SER A 12 13.77 7.96 -30.25
C SER A 12 13.93 7.34 -28.85
N ILE A 13 15.17 7.14 -28.41
CA ILE A 13 15.44 6.90 -26.99
C ILE A 13 15.13 8.23 -26.31
N GLY A 14 13.86 8.40 -25.92
CA GLY A 14 13.47 9.51 -25.08
C GLY A 14 14.08 9.27 -23.71
N ASP A 15 15.09 10.07 -23.35
CA ASP A 15 15.53 10.23 -21.98
C ASP A 15 14.31 10.48 -21.08
N THR A 16 13.85 9.43 -20.40
CA THR A 16 12.77 9.54 -19.43
C THR A 16 13.10 8.74 -18.19
N ASN A 17 13.76 9.48 -17.28
CA ASN A 17 13.48 9.53 -15.85
C ASN A 17 13.67 8.26 -15.02
N TYR A 18 14.76 8.30 -14.25
CA TYR A 18 14.83 7.98 -12.82
C TYR A 18 13.81 6.92 -12.35
N GLN A 19 14.20 5.65 -12.40
CA GLN A 19 13.55 4.63 -11.57
C GLN A 19 13.75 5.04 -10.11
N GLY A 20 12.69 5.61 -9.52
CA GLY A 20 12.65 6.05 -8.14
C GLY A 20 13.30 5.02 -7.22
N LYS A 21 14.15 5.52 -6.32
CA LYS A 21 14.76 4.74 -5.24
C LYS A 21 13.70 3.78 -4.70
N LYS A 22 14.03 2.49 -4.65
CA LYS A 22 13.22 1.49 -3.93
C LYS A 22 13.12 1.98 -2.49
N GLU A 23 12.05 2.71 -2.17
CA GLU A 23 11.73 3.05 -0.79
C GLU A 23 11.70 1.72 -0.05
N LYS A 24 12.55 1.61 0.98
CA LYS A 24 12.63 0.43 1.83
C LYS A 24 11.26 0.28 2.49
N LYS A 25 10.35 -0.47 1.86
CA LYS A 25 9.06 -0.80 2.47
C LYS A 25 9.37 -1.56 3.74
N GLU A 26 8.96 -1.00 4.87
CA GLU A 26 9.03 -1.69 6.15
C GLU A 26 8.37 -3.06 6.03
N PRO A 27 8.89 -4.08 6.73
CA PRO A 27 8.31 -5.42 6.67
C PRO A 27 6.85 -5.36 7.13
N THR A 28 5.92 -5.50 6.18
CA THR A 28 4.49 -5.52 6.46
C THR A 28 4.10 -6.93 6.85
N VAL A 29 3.74 -7.13 8.13
CA VAL A 29 3.23 -8.43 8.61
C VAL A 29 1.72 -8.47 8.36
N THR A 30 1.27 -9.49 7.64
CA THR A 30 -0.17 -9.73 7.41
C THR A 30 -0.65 -10.81 8.37
N THR A 31 -1.78 -10.58 9.04
CA THR A 31 -2.37 -11.56 9.97
C THR A 31 -3.88 -11.62 9.78
N THR A 32 -4.42 -12.83 9.80
CA THR A 32 -5.87 -13.07 9.75
C THR A 32 -6.41 -13.16 11.17
N LEU A 33 -7.44 -12.36 11.47
CA LEU A 33 -8.09 -12.33 12.77
C LEU A 33 -9.56 -12.74 12.62
N MET A 34 -10.01 -13.69 13.43
CA MET A 34 -11.42 -14.04 13.54
C MET A 34 -12.04 -13.22 14.67
N ILE A 35 -13.05 -12.41 14.34
CA ILE A 35 -13.75 -11.57 15.31
C ILE A 35 -15.26 -11.85 15.31
N PRO A 36 -15.94 -11.68 16.45
CA PRO A 36 -17.40 -11.74 16.52
C PRO A 36 -18.06 -10.74 15.56
N LYS A 37 -19.23 -11.12 15.01
CA LYS A 37 -20.01 -10.27 14.08
C LYS A 37 -20.38 -8.91 14.67
N SER A 38 -20.61 -8.84 15.98
CA SER A 38 -20.91 -7.60 16.70
C SER A 38 -19.74 -6.61 16.62
N ILE A 39 -18.51 -7.09 16.88
CA ILE A 39 -17.28 -6.28 16.82
C ILE A 39 -17.02 -5.85 15.37
N HIS A 40 -17.18 -6.75 14.41
CA HIS A 40 -17.06 -6.41 12.99
C HIS A 40 -18.03 -5.28 12.59
N LYS A 41 -19.28 -5.32 13.05
CA LYS A 41 -20.28 -4.27 12.79
C LYS A 41 -19.86 -2.92 13.41
N ALA A 42 -19.35 -2.93 14.64
CA ALA A 42 -18.85 -1.73 15.31
C ALA A 42 -17.66 -1.11 14.57
N LEU A 43 -16.66 -1.92 14.20
CA LEU A 43 -15.51 -1.47 13.41
C LEU A 43 -15.91 -0.90 12.05
N LYS A 44 -16.91 -1.51 11.40
CA LYS A 44 -17.44 -1.01 10.13
C LYS A 44 -18.11 0.35 10.28
N LEU A 45 -18.92 0.56 11.33
CA LEU A 45 -19.54 1.85 11.60
C LEU A 45 -18.47 2.93 11.87
N GLN A 46 -17.47 2.61 12.68
CA GLN A 46 -16.38 3.52 12.97
C GLN A 46 -15.56 3.87 11.72
N SER A 47 -15.31 2.90 10.84
CA SER A 47 -14.65 3.13 9.54
C SER A 47 -15.41 4.12 8.66
N ILE A 48 -16.74 4.07 8.67
CA ILE A 48 -17.58 5.03 7.93
C ILE A 48 -17.51 6.41 8.59
N GLU A 49 -17.55 6.47 9.91
CA GLU A 49 -17.53 7.72 10.68
C GLU A 49 -16.19 8.46 10.56
N THR A 50 -15.06 7.75 10.62
CA THR A 50 -13.72 8.37 10.57
C THR A 50 -13.15 8.49 9.16
N GLY A 51 -13.74 7.80 8.18
CA GLY A 51 -13.18 7.67 6.83
C GLY A 51 -11.90 6.84 6.76
N GLU A 52 -11.52 6.14 7.84
CA GLU A 52 -10.34 5.29 7.89
C GLU A 52 -10.65 3.85 7.52
N SER A 53 -9.65 3.11 7.01
CA SER A 53 -9.81 1.67 6.79
C SER A 53 -9.94 0.92 8.12
N MET A 54 -10.72 -0.16 8.13
CA MET A 54 -10.84 -1.04 9.31
C MET A 54 -9.46 -1.56 9.78
N SER A 55 -8.53 -1.83 8.86
CA SER A 55 -7.18 -2.27 9.21
C SER A 55 -6.43 -1.21 10.03
N LYS A 56 -6.51 0.07 9.64
CA LYS A 56 -5.85 1.17 10.34
C LYS A 56 -6.44 1.36 11.74
N ILE A 57 -7.75 1.26 11.88
CA ILE A 57 -8.45 1.34 13.17
C ILE A 57 -7.99 0.21 14.09
N VAL A 58 -7.94 -1.03 13.59
CA VAL A 58 -7.47 -2.19 14.38
C VAL A 58 -6.01 -2.02 14.78
N SER A 59 -5.13 -1.62 13.87
CA SER A 59 -3.72 -1.37 14.18
C SER A 59 -3.54 -0.33 15.29
N ARG A 60 -4.31 0.76 15.25
CA ARG A 60 -4.29 1.79 16.30
C ARG A 60 -4.74 1.24 17.65
N LEU A 61 -5.87 0.52 17.69
CA LEU A 61 -6.40 -0.07 18.93
C LEU A 61 -5.42 -1.08 19.54
N VAL A 62 -4.78 -1.89 18.71
CA VAL A 62 -3.75 -2.84 19.17
C VAL A 62 -2.53 -2.10 19.73
N GLY A 63 -2.05 -1.05 19.04
CA GLY A 63 -0.94 -0.22 19.53
C GLY A 63 -1.24 0.43 20.87
N GLU A 64 -2.41 1.08 21.01
CA GLU A 64 -2.86 1.69 22.28
C GLU A 64 -2.97 0.65 23.40
N SER A 65 -3.38 -0.58 23.09
CA SER A 65 -3.44 -1.67 24.07
C SER A 65 -2.04 -2.10 24.51
N LEU A 66 -1.11 -2.27 23.57
CA LEU A 66 0.27 -2.68 23.89
C LEU A 66 0.97 -1.65 24.79
N GLU A 67 0.80 -0.35 24.51
CA GLU A 67 1.37 0.72 25.33
C GLU A 67 0.81 0.73 26.77
N LYS A 68 -0.48 0.46 26.94
CA LYS A 68 -1.13 0.39 28.26
C LYS A 68 -0.63 -0.80 29.09
N HIS A 69 -0.34 -1.92 28.45
CA HIS A 69 0.10 -3.16 29.13
C HIS A 69 1.61 -3.29 29.30
N SER A 70 2.40 -2.34 28.78
CA SER A 70 3.87 -2.31 28.90
C SER A 70 4.37 -1.52 30.13
N LYS A 71 3.49 -1.07 31.02
CA LYS A 71 3.80 -0.42 32.31
C LYS A 71 3.62 -1.39 33.46
#